data_AF-A0A6V8LQ72-F1
#
_entry.id   AF-A0A6V8LQ72-F1
#
_cell.length_a   1.000
_cell.length_b   1.000
_cell.length_c   1.000
_cell.angle_alpha   90.00
_cell.angle_beta   90.00
_cell.angle_gamma   90.00
#
_symmetry.space_group_name_H-M   'P 1'
#
loop_
_entity.id
_entity.type
_entity.pdbx_description
1 polymer ?
#
loop_
_entity_poly.entity_id
_entity_poly.type
_entity_poly.pdbx_seq_one_letter_code
_entity_poly.pdbx_strand_id
1 'polypeptide(L)'
;MLSLCRRALLLLALGMSLAVAGLAPGRALAQPLGPDPYFSSAAATLAALQLLPLPPAPGTAAQAANVQLLQAVTATATPQMTAAALWDSDPSVFDFSQVLGQDFNAKNLPAANAFFTRVALNIENTNINLDRIYNSQGPVSPASYPSAHTLLGLVDGMILADMVPEKRGELVTYGVQYGLNRLILGQHWPADVGAGQMEAGVVLLALRASPSFQSDFDLARAEVRARLGLR
;
A
#
# COMPACT_ATOMS: atom_id res chain seq x y z
N MET A 1 -21.39 -26.10 -91.30
CA MET A 1 -20.64 -27.24 -90.72
C MET A 1 -19.75 -26.71 -89.61
N LEU A 2 -20.00 -27.17 -88.37
CA LEU A 2 -19.10 -27.21 -87.17
C LEU A 2 -18.45 -25.87 -86.71
N SER A 3 -18.33 -25.50 -85.44
CA SER A 3 -18.65 -26.10 -84.14
C SER A 3 -18.57 -24.98 -83.09
N LEU A 4 -19.39 -25.09 -82.05
CA LEU A 4 -19.31 -24.32 -80.80
C LEU A 4 -17.91 -24.39 -80.17
N CYS A 5 -17.46 -23.31 -79.53
CA CYS A 5 -16.86 -23.44 -78.19
C CYS A 5 -16.87 -22.11 -77.42
N ARG A 6 -17.57 -22.12 -76.29
CA ARG A 6 -17.64 -21.06 -75.28
C ARG A 6 -16.25 -20.80 -74.69
N ARG A 7 -15.86 -19.53 -74.52
CA ARG A 7 -14.82 -19.15 -73.56
C ARG A 7 -15.40 -18.12 -72.59
N ALA A 8 -15.43 -18.54 -71.33
CA ALA A 8 -15.94 -17.81 -70.19
C ALA A 8 -15.05 -16.60 -69.86
N LEU A 9 -15.66 -15.46 -69.57
CA LEU A 9 -15.02 -14.35 -68.86
C LEU A 9 -14.76 -14.79 -67.41
N LEU A 10 -13.50 -14.81 -66.99
CA LEU A 10 -13.10 -14.86 -65.59
C LEU A 10 -12.71 -13.44 -65.17
N LEU A 11 -13.65 -12.73 -64.53
CA LEU A 11 -13.37 -11.51 -63.76
C LEU A 11 -12.79 -11.93 -62.41
N LEU A 12 -11.48 -11.77 -62.23
CA LEU A 12 -10.83 -11.83 -60.93
C LEU A 12 -11.03 -10.49 -60.21
N ALA A 13 -12.12 -10.36 -59.47
CA ALA A 13 -12.27 -9.33 -58.45
C ALA A 13 -11.62 -9.84 -57.16
N LEU A 14 -10.36 -9.47 -56.91
CA LEU A 14 -9.74 -9.68 -55.60
C LEU A 14 -10.29 -8.62 -54.65
N GLY A 15 -11.26 -9.02 -53.82
CA GLY A 15 -11.80 -8.18 -52.76
C GLY A 15 -10.70 -7.84 -51.74
N MET A 16 -10.41 -6.56 -51.57
CA MET A 16 -9.54 -6.07 -50.52
C MET A 16 -10.35 -6.05 -49.21
N SER A 17 -10.31 -7.16 -48.48
CA SER A 17 -10.90 -7.26 -47.15
C SER A 17 -10.10 -6.37 -46.19
N LEU A 18 -10.61 -5.17 -45.90
CA LEU A 18 -10.12 -4.38 -44.76
C LEU A 18 -10.53 -5.14 -43.48
N ALA A 19 -9.61 -5.94 -42.95
CA ALA A 19 -9.72 -6.44 -41.60
C ALA A 19 -9.51 -5.26 -40.64
N VAL A 20 -10.60 -4.68 -40.15
CA VAL A 20 -10.56 -3.80 -38.98
C VAL A 20 -10.19 -4.69 -37.79
N ALA A 21 -8.90 -4.72 -37.46
CA ALA A 21 -8.43 -5.33 -36.23
C ALA A 21 -9.05 -4.57 -35.06
N GLY A 22 -10.07 -5.15 -34.44
CA GLY A 22 -10.60 -4.65 -33.18
C GLY A 22 -9.47 -4.67 -32.16
N LEU A 23 -9.08 -3.49 -31.66
CA LEU A 23 -8.27 -3.36 -30.45
C LEU A 23 -9.10 -3.94 -29.29
N ALA A 24 -8.93 -5.22 -29.01
CA ALA A 24 -9.20 -5.73 -27.68
C ALA A 24 -8.29 -4.94 -26.73
N PRO A 25 -8.79 -4.44 -25.57
CA PRO A 25 -7.90 -3.89 -24.56
C PRO A 25 -6.94 -5.00 -24.17
N GLY A 26 -5.69 -4.87 -24.61
CA GLY A 26 -4.65 -5.81 -24.25
C GLY A 26 -4.59 -5.89 -22.74
N ARG A 27 -4.66 -7.09 -22.17
CA ARG A 27 -4.19 -7.33 -20.81
C ARG A 27 -2.75 -6.81 -20.79
N ALA A 28 -2.54 -5.64 -20.20
CA ALA A 28 -1.22 -5.17 -19.87
C ALA A 28 -0.64 -6.24 -18.95
N LEU A 29 0.24 -7.08 -19.49
CA LEU A 29 1.06 -7.96 -18.67
C LEU A 29 1.85 -7.01 -17.77
N ALA A 30 1.69 -7.16 -16.45
CA ALA A 30 2.44 -6.38 -15.48
C ALA A 30 3.92 -6.46 -15.85
N GLN A 31 4.50 -5.35 -16.30
CA GLN A 31 5.94 -5.28 -16.44
C GLN A 31 6.53 -5.41 -15.04
N PRO A 32 7.60 -6.21 -14.86
CA PRO A 32 8.26 -6.29 -13.56
C PRO A 32 8.71 -4.89 -13.17
N LEU A 33 8.24 -4.40 -12.03
CA LEU A 33 8.74 -3.15 -11.46
C LEU A 33 10.22 -3.33 -11.13
N GLY A 34 11.01 -2.26 -11.32
CA GLY A 34 12.42 -2.28 -10.94
C GLY A 34 12.59 -2.58 -9.45
N PRO A 35 13.68 -3.25 -9.05
CA PRO A 35 13.88 -3.67 -7.65
C PRO A 35 14.17 -2.50 -6.70
N ASP A 36 14.48 -1.33 -7.25
CA ASP A 36 14.97 -0.19 -6.47
C ASP A 36 13.82 0.57 -5.78
N PRO A 37 14.00 1.07 -4.55
CA PRO A 37 13.01 1.92 -3.89
C PRO A 37 12.71 3.19 -4.71
N TYR A 38 11.50 3.75 -4.56
CA TYR A 38 11.03 4.96 -5.23
C TYR A 38 11.81 6.23 -4.86
N PHE A 39 12.40 6.27 -3.67
CA PHE A 39 13.19 7.38 -3.15
C PHE A 39 14.30 6.87 -2.21
N SER A 40 15.30 7.72 -1.96
CA SER A 40 16.39 7.43 -1.00
C SER A 40 15.90 7.51 0.45
N SER A 41 16.07 6.43 1.21
CA SER A 41 15.71 6.39 2.62
C SER A 41 16.49 7.38 3.49
N ALA A 42 17.69 7.81 3.06
CA ALA A 42 18.51 8.76 3.82
C ALA A 42 17.82 10.13 3.96
N ALA A 43 17.27 10.68 2.87
CA ALA A 43 16.58 11.96 2.90
C ALA A 43 15.28 11.89 3.72
N ALA A 44 14.52 10.80 3.58
CA ALA A 44 13.31 10.57 4.36
C ALA A 44 13.62 10.39 5.85
N THR A 45 14.70 9.68 6.19
CA THR A 45 15.17 9.52 7.58
C THR A 45 15.48 10.88 8.20
N LEU A 46 16.23 11.74 7.49
CA LEU A 46 16.55 13.08 7.98
C LEU A 46 15.30 13.94 8.21
N ALA A 47 14.34 13.91 7.27
CA ALA A 47 13.08 14.62 7.42
C ALA A 47 12.25 14.09 8.61
N ALA A 48 12.22 12.77 8.81
CA ALA A 48 11.55 12.16 9.95
C ALA A 48 12.21 12.55 11.29
N LEU A 49 13.55 12.57 11.38
CA LEU A 49 14.28 13.03 12.57
C LEU A 49 13.98 14.49 12.95
N GLN A 50 13.61 15.33 11.98
CA GLN A 50 13.23 16.73 12.24
C GLN A 50 11.77 16.89 12.67
N LEU A 51 10.91 15.93 12.30
CA LEU A 51 9.48 15.98 12.55
C LEU A 51 9.08 15.23 13.82
N LEU A 52 9.65 14.04 14.04
CA LEU A 52 9.21 13.13 15.09
C LEU A 52 9.72 13.58 16.46
N PRO A 53 8.88 13.52 17.52
CA PRO A 53 9.36 13.69 18.88
C PRO A 53 10.33 12.58 19.27
N LEU A 54 11.09 12.77 20.36
CA LEU A 54 11.85 11.65 20.92
C LEU A 54 10.91 10.64 21.59
N PRO A 55 11.22 9.33 21.57
CA PRO A 55 10.48 8.37 22.37
C PRO A 55 10.54 8.74 23.86
N PRO A 56 9.48 8.46 24.65
CA PRO A 56 9.50 8.71 26.08
C PRO A 56 10.66 7.99 26.78
N ALA A 57 11.53 8.76 27.44
CA ALA A 57 12.69 8.20 28.13
C ALA A 57 12.28 7.38 29.37
N PRO A 58 13.06 6.35 29.75
CA PRO A 58 12.81 5.58 30.97
C PRO A 58 12.72 6.45 32.24
N GLY A 59 11.77 6.14 33.12
CA GLY A 59 11.56 6.83 34.39
C GLY A 59 10.80 8.16 34.29
N THR A 60 10.37 8.57 33.10
CA THR A 60 9.64 9.82 32.89
C THR A 60 8.13 9.66 33.07
N ALA A 61 7.43 10.76 33.37
CA ALA A 61 5.96 10.78 33.40
C ALA A 61 5.33 10.39 32.05
N ALA A 62 5.99 10.73 30.94
CA ALA A 62 5.54 10.35 29.60
C ALA A 62 5.59 8.82 29.39
N GLN A 63 6.66 8.15 29.88
CA GLN A 63 6.71 6.69 29.85
C GLN A 63 5.60 6.09 30.71
N ALA A 64 5.38 6.61 31.92
CA ALA A 64 4.33 6.14 32.81
C ALA A 64 2.93 6.26 32.17
N ALA A 65 2.66 7.37 31.47
CA ALA A 65 1.41 7.56 30.73
C ALA A 65 1.23 6.54 29.60
N ASN A 66 2.29 6.24 28.83
CA ASN A 66 2.25 5.19 27.81
C ASN A 66 1.91 3.82 28.40
N VAL A 67 2.54 3.47 29.53
CA VAL A 67 2.28 2.21 30.24
C VAL A 67 0.83 2.13 30.69
N GLN A 68 0.33 3.19 31.34
CA GLN A 68 -1.05 3.22 31.83
C GLN A 68 -2.07 3.08 30.69
N LEU A 69 -1.87 3.77 29.58
CA LEU A 69 -2.77 3.72 28.44
C LEU A 69 -2.75 2.34 27.78
N LEU A 70 -1.58 1.75 27.58
CA LEU A 70 -1.47 0.42 26.99
C LEU A 70 -2.13 -0.64 27.87
N GLN A 71 -1.91 -0.58 29.19
CA GLN A 71 -2.58 -1.46 30.15
C GLN A 71 -4.10 -1.29 30.11
N ALA A 72 -4.60 -0.05 30.05
CA ALA A 72 -6.03 0.21 29.97
C ALA A 72 -6.65 -0.35 28.68
N VAL A 73 -6.02 -0.13 27.53
CA VAL A 73 -6.52 -0.63 26.23
C VAL A 73 -6.52 -2.16 26.20
N THR A 74 -5.41 -2.79 26.58
CA THR A 74 -5.29 -4.26 26.58
C THR A 74 -6.24 -4.93 27.58
N ALA A 75 -6.47 -4.33 28.75
CA ALA A 75 -7.40 -4.85 29.75
C ALA A 75 -8.88 -4.72 29.36
N THR A 76 -9.22 -3.77 28.48
CA THR A 76 -10.60 -3.48 28.07
C THR A 76 -10.94 -3.96 26.65
N ALA A 77 -9.96 -4.47 25.90
CA ALA A 77 -10.15 -5.01 24.57
C ALA A 77 -11.15 -6.18 24.58
N THR A 78 -12.19 -6.08 23.75
CA THR A 78 -13.16 -7.17 23.58
C THR A 78 -12.58 -8.28 22.70
N PRO A 79 -13.12 -9.52 22.77
CA PRO A 79 -12.71 -10.58 21.86
C PRO A 79 -12.85 -10.19 20.37
N GLN A 80 -13.85 -9.38 20.01
CA GLN A 80 -14.05 -8.90 18.66
C GLN A 80 -12.95 -7.91 18.24
N MET A 81 -12.56 -7.00 19.14
CA MET A 81 -11.45 -6.08 18.90
C MET A 81 -10.13 -6.84 18.71
N THR A 82 -9.86 -7.83 19.57
CA THR A 82 -8.65 -8.65 19.46
C THR A 82 -8.64 -9.47 18.18
N ALA A 83 -9.77 -10.08 17.79
CA ALA A 83 -9.87 -10.82 16.53
C ALA A 83 -9.65 -9.91 15.31
N ALA A 84 -10.21 -8.69 15.33
CA ALA A 84 -9.99 -7.70 14.28
C ALA A 84 -8.53 -7.24 14.22
N ALA A 85 -7.87 -7.06 15.36
CA ALA A 85 -6.45 -6.69 15.42
C ALA A 85 -5.52 -7.84 15.01
N LEU A 86 -5.90 -9.09 15.26
CA LEU A 86 -5.13 -10.24 14.79
C LEU A 86 -5.17 -10.39 13.27
N TRP A 87 -6.24 -9.91 12.61
CA TRP A 87 -6.36 -9.97 11.15
C TRP A 87 -5.18 -9.30 10.46
N ASP A 88 -4.78 -8.11 10.91
CA ASP A 88 -3.71 -7.34 10.31
C ASP A 88 -2.36 -7.50 11.02
N SER A 89 -2.21 -8.55 11.84
CA SER A 89 -0.99 -8.76 12.63
C SER A 89 0.25 -8.99 11.75
N ASP A 90 0.09 -9.65 10.60
CA ASP A 90 1.08 -9.76 9.53
C ASP A 90 0.69 -8.80 8.40
N PRO A 91 1.40 -7.68 8.23
CA PRO A 91 0.89 -6.56 7.47
C PRO A 91 0.86 -6.82 5.96
N SER A 92 -0.28 -6.55 5.34
CA SER A 92 -0.44 -6.57 3.89
C SER A 92 -1.42 -5.50 3.42
N VAL A 93 -1.13 -4.86 2.28
CA VAL A 93 -2.11 -3.99 1.63
C VAL A 93 -3.44 -4.70 1.38
N PHE A 94 -3.44 -6.02 1.20
CA PHE A 94 -4.67 -6.78 0.92
C PHE A 94 -5.59 -6.98 2.13
N ASP A 95 -5.19 -6.55 3.33
CA ASP A 95 -6.11 -6.44 4.47
C ASP A 95 -7.19 -5.40 4.23
N PHE A 96 -6.95 -4.43 3.34
CA PHE A 96 -7.97 -3.49 2.88
C PHE A 96 -9.09 -4.16 2.06
N SER A 97 -9.03 -5.48 1.82
CA SER A 97 -10.19 -6.27 1.41
C SER A 97 -11.36 -6.17 2.40
N GLN A 98 -11.11 -5.82 3.68
CA GLN A 98 -12.18 -5.47 4.63
C GLN A 98 -13.02 -4.27 4.17
N VAL A 99 -12.43 -3.35 3.38
CA VAL A 99 -13.09 -2.14 2.86
C VAL A 99 -13.47 -2.28 1.38
N LEU A 100 -12.61 -2.93 0.59
CA LEU A 100 -12.69 -3.04 -0.86
C LEU A 100 -13.33 -4.34 -1.34
N GLY A 101 -13.57 -5.30 -0.44
CA GLY A 101 -14.14 -6.60 -0.75
C GLY A 101 -13.10 -7.67 -1.08
N GLN A 102 -13.54 -8.93 -1.08
CA GLN A 102 -12.69 -10.12 -1.17
C GLN A 102 -11.93 -10.26 -2.51
N ASP A 103 -12.42 -9.60 -3.57
CA ASP A 103 -11.73 -9.58 -4.87
C ASP A 103 -10.49 -8.69 -4.88
N PHE A 104 -10.30 -7.84 -3.86
CA PHE A 104 -9.08 -7.07 -3.63
C PHE A 104 -8.01 -7.97 -2.98
N ASN A 105 -7.30 -8.73 -3.82
CA ASN A 105 -6.26 -9.65 -3.37
C ASN A 105 -5.12 -9.76 -4.40
N ALA A 106 -3.95 -10.23 -3.95
CA ALA A 106 -2.73 -10.33 -4.78
C ALA A 106 -2.92 -11.13 -6.08
N LYS A 107 -3.74 -12.19 -6.05
CA LYS A 107 -4.01 -13.03 -7.21
C LYS A 107 -4.78 -12.27 -8.29
N ASN A 108 -5.72 -11.42 -7.89
CA ASN A 108 -6.59 -10.65 -8.78
C ASN A 108 -6.00 -9.32 -9.23
N LEU A 109 -4.97 -8.83 -8.51
CA LEU A 109 -4.34 -7.52 -8.66
C LEU A 109 -2.80 -7.62 -8.68
N PRO A 110 -2.19 -8.30 -9.66
CA PRO A 110 -0.74 -8.46 -9.74
C PRO A 110 0.03 -7.15 -9.90
N ALA A 111 -0.51 -6.14 -10.62
CA ALA A 111 0.16 -4.85 -10.75
C ALA A 111 0.13 -4.08 -9.43
N ALA A 112 -1.02 -4.07 -8.74
CA ALA A 112 -1.12 -3.49 -7.39
C ALA A 112 -0.20 -4.22 -6.39
N ASN A 113 -0.14 -5.55 -6.45
CA ASN A 113 0.76 -6.33 -5.60
C ASN A 113 2.23 -5.92 -5.77
N ALA A 114 2.71 -5.81 -7.01
CA ALA A 114 4.07 -5.37 -7.30
C ALA A 114 4.31 -3.93 -6.80
N PHE A 115 3.37 -3.03 -7.06
CA PHE A 115 3.46 -1.64 -6.63
C PHE A 115 3.55 -1.50 -5.11
N PHE A 116 2.63 -2.12 -4.36
CA PHE A 116 2.64 -2.04 -2.89
C PHE A 116 3.81 -2.79 -2.26
N THR A 117 4.33 -3.85 -2.90
CA THR A 117 5.60 -4.48 -2.48
C THR A 117 6.74 -3.45 -2.53
N ARG A 118 6.80 -2.64 -3.59
CA ARG A 118 7.83 -1.60 -3.74
C ARG A 118 7.63 -0.42 -2.78
N VAL A 119 6.38 -0.06 -2.48
CA VAL A 119 6.05 0.90 -1.41
C VAL A 119 6.52 0.39 -0.05
N ALA A 120 6.27 -0.88 0.27
CA ALA A 120 6.70 -1.50 1.52
C ALA A 120 8.24 -1.50 1.66
N LEU A 121 8.98 -1.75 0.58
CA LEU A 121 10.45 -1.63 0.58
C LEU A 121 10.93 -0.22 0.96
N ASN A 122 10.24 0.84 0.53
CA ASN A 122 10.58 2.21 0.93
C ASN A 122 10.35 2.46 2.42
N ILE A 123 9.26 1.91 2.95
CA ILE A 123 8.86 2.02 4.35
C ILE A 123 9.86 1.27 5.23
N GLU A 124 10.15 0.02 4.91
CA GLU A 124 11.11 -0.81 5.64
C GLU A 124 12.48 -0.13 5.71
N ASN A 125 13.00 0.34 4.57
CA ASN A 125 14.31 1.00 4.50
C ASN A 125 14.38 2.33 5.26
N THR A 126 13.25 3.04 5.42
CA THR A 126 13.21 4.29 6.17
C THR A 126 13.08 4.01 7.67
N ASN A 127 12.16 3.13 8.03
CA ASN A 127 11.87 2.80 9.42
C ASN A 127 13.04 2.09 10.10
N ILE A 128 13.74 1.17 9.44
CA ILE A 128 14.92 0.49 10.02
C ILE A 128 16.05 1.45 10.41
N ASN A 129 16.17 2.58 9.69
CA ASN A 129 17.14 3.61 10.05
C ASN A 129 16.74 4.35 11.32
N LEU A 130 15.44 4.69 11.47
CA LEU A 130 14.92 5.34 12.66
C LEU A 130 14.95 4.41 13.88
N ASP A 131 14.53 3.16 13.72
CA ASP A 131 14.61 2.14 14.77
C ASP A 131 16.04 2.00 15.29
N ARG A 132 17.02 1.87 14.38
CA ARG A 132 18.44 1.80 14.77
C ARG A 132 18.91 3.05 15.51
N ILE A 133 18.41 4.24 15.18
CA ILE A 133 18.79 5.49 15.85
C ILE A 133 18.18 5.59 17.24
N TYR A 134 16.88 5.31 17.36
CA TYR A 134 16.16 5.50 18.62
C TYR A 134 16.37 4.37 19.62
N ASN A 135 16.64 3.16 19.15
CA ASN A 135 16.71 1.96 19.99
C ASN A 135 18.12 1.38 20.11
N SER A 136 19.13 2.18 19.74
CA SER A 136 20.55 1.79 19.79
C SER A 136 21.06 1.44 21.19
N GLN A 137 20.34 1.82 22.26
CA GLN A 137 20.72 1.62 23.66
C GLN A 137 20.11 0.35 24.29
N GLY A 138 19.37 -0.45 23.52
CA GLY A 138 18.74 -1.68 23.97
C GLY A 138 17.23 -1.69 23.72
N PRO A 139 16.60 -2.87 23.72
CA PRO A 139 15.19 -2.99 23.36
C PRO A 139 14.30 -2.30 24.38
N VAL A 140 13.52 -1.31 23.94
CA VAL A 140 12.34 -0.81 24.66
C VAL A 140 11.20 -1.75 24.30
N SER A 141 10.64 -2.46 25.30
CA SER A 141 9.57 -3.44 25.09
C SER A 141 8.25 -2.96 25.71
N PRO A 142 7.10 -3.08 25.00
CA PRO A 142 6.98 -3.57 23.62
C PRO A 142 7.55 -2.61 22.57
N ALA A 143 7.70 -3.12 21.34
CA ALA A 143 8.66 -2.71 20.30
C ALA A 143 8.59 -1.23 19.86
N SER A 144 9.65 -0.81 19.16
CA SER A 144 10.54 0.25 19.60
C SER A 144 10.60 1.38 18.57
N TYR A 145 9.80 2.42 18.78
CA TYR A 145 9.73 3.73 18.12
C TYR A 145 10.53 3.99 16.80
N PRO A 146 9.88 4.46 15.70
CA PRO A 146 8.44 4.57 15.48
C PRO A 146 7.83 3.25 14.94
N SER A 147 6.51 3.08 15.07
CA SER A 147 5.84 1.85 14.64
C SER A 147 5.78 1.69 13.11
N ALA A 148 6.56 0.75 12.57
CA ALA A 148 6.56 0.41 11.14
C ALA A 148 5.19 -0.04 10.61
N HIS A 149 4.47 -0.86 11.39
CA HIS A 149 3.15 -1.36 11.02
C HIS A 149 2.12 -0.24 10.95
N THR A 150 2.20 0.72 11.88
CA THR A 150 1.34 1.90 11.86
C THR A 150 1.64 2.77 10.63
N LEU A 151 2.93 2.99 10.35
CA LEU A 151 3.37 3.71 9.16
C LEU A 151 2.83 3.06 7.88
N LEU A 152 3.03 1.76 7.72
CA LEU A 152 2.57 1.02 6.54
C LEU A 152 1.06 1.11 6.36
N GLY A 153 0.29 0.79 7.40
CA GLY A 153 -1.18 0.83 7.32
C GLY A 153 -1.71 2.21 6.92
N LEU A 154 -1.15 3.29 7.47
CA LEU A 154 -1.59 4.64 7.10
C LEU A 154 -1.14 5.06 5.70
N VAL A 155 0.09 4.72 5.28
CA VAL A 155 0.57 4.99 3.92
C VAL A 155 -0.29 4.26 2.90
N ASP A 156 -0.53 2.96 3.11
CA ASP A 156 -1.35 2.14 2.20
C ASP A 156 -2.78 2.65 2.14
N GLY A 157 -3.39 2.96 3.28
CA GLY A 157 -4.75 3.52 3.32
C GLY A 157 -4.87 4.86 2.59
N MET A 158 -3.87 5.73 2.71
CA MET A 158 -3.83 7.01 2.01
C MET A 158 -3.62 6.85 0.50
N ILE A 159 -2.75 5.94 0.07
CA ILE A 159 -2.53 5.64 -1.35
C ILE A 159 -3.80 5.01 -1.95
N LEU A 160 -4.41 4.04 -1.27
CA LEU A 160 -5.66 3.45 -1.72
C LEU A 160 -6.80 4.47 -1.77
N ALA A 161 -6.85 5.42 -0.84
CA ALA A 161 -7.81 6.52 -0.88
C ALA A 161 -7.61 7.46 -2.08
N ASP A 162 -6.39 7.58 -2.59
CA ASP A 162 -6.09 8.29 -3.84
C ASP A 162 -6.48 7.46 -5.08
N MET A 163 -6.38 6.12 -5.00
CA MET A 163 -6.83 5.22 -6.06
C MET A 163 -8.36 5.15 -6.16
N VAL A 164 -9.04 5.10 -5.01
CA VAL A 164 -10.48 4.87 -4.84
C VAL A 164 -11.09 5.99 -3.96
N PRO A 165 -11.20 7.22 -4.48
CA PRO A 165 -11.74 8.35 -3.71
C PRO A 165 -13.17 8.13 -3.21
N GLU A 166 -13.94 7.25 -3.86
CA GLU A 166 -15.29 6.86 -3.46
C GLU A 166 -15.35 6.19 -2.08
N LYS A 167 -14.23 5.62 -1.60
CA LYS A 167 -14.09 4.98 -0.28
C LYS A 167 -13.00 5.65 0.58
N ARG A 168 -12.64 6.90 0.26
CA ARG A 168 -11.53 7.62 0.92
C ARG A 168 -11.66 7.64 2.44
N GLY A 169 -12.85 7.93 2.96
CA GLY A 169 -13.09 7.99 4.40
C GLY A 169 -12.82 6.66 5.08
N GLU A 170 -13.36 5.58 4.52
CA GLU A 170 -13.22 4.22 5.04
C GLU A 170 -11.80 3.70 4.94
N LEU A 171 -11.12 3.96 3.81
CA LEU A 171 -9.73 3.55 3.59
C LEU A 171 -8.77 4.26 4.55
N VAL A 172 -8.88 5.58 4.70
CA VAL A 172 -8.05 6.31 5.67
C VAL A 172 -8.35 5.87 7.10
N THR A 173 -9.63 5.68 7.44
CA THR A 173 -10.03 5.19 8.76
C THR A 173 -9.43 3.82 9.06
N TYR A 174 -9.49 2.89 8.11
CA TYR A 174 -8.90 1.57 8.28
C TYR A 174 -7.36 1.62 8.39
N GLY A 175 -6.70 2.48 7.61
CA GLY A 175 -5.25 2.71 7.72
C GLY A 175 -4.82 3.26 9.08
N VAL A 176 -5.63 4.16 9.69
CA VAL A 176 -5.41 4.62 11.08
C VAL A 176 -5.65 3.48 12.08
N GLN A 177 -6.72 2.71 11.89
CA GLN A 177 -7.08 1.58 12.75
C GLN A 177 -5.97 0.53 12.83
N TYR A 178 -5.25 0.32 11.73
CA TYR A 178 -4.09 -0.56 11.64
C TYR A 178 -3.02 -0.29 12.73
N GLY A 179 -2.78 0.99 13.04
CA GLY A 179 -1.89 1.38 14.13
C GLY A 179 -2.52 1.20 15.51
N LEU A 180 -3.81 1.52 15.66
CA LEU A 180 -4.55 1.33 16.90
C LEU A 180 -4.66 -0.14 17.30
N ASN A 181 -4.72 -1.05 16.32
CA ASN A 181 -4.68 -2.49 16.52
C ASN A 181 -3.40 -2.97 17.22
N ARG A 182 -2.28 -2.25 17.05
CA ARG A 182 -1.03 -2.54 17.79
C ARG A 182 -1.13 -2.25 19.27
N LEU A 183 -1.96 -1.28 19.67
CA LEU A 183 -2.26 -1.01 21.08
C LEU A 183 -3.14 -2.11 21.66
N ILE A 184 -4.14 -2.57 20.89
CA ILE A 184 -5.03 -3.67 21.28
C ILE A 184 -4.22 -4.96 21.51
N LEU A 185 -3.24 -5.24 20.66
CA LEU A 185 -2.36 -6.42 20.79
C LEU A 185 -1.21 -6.23 21.79
N GLY A 186 -1.05 -5.05 22.40
CA GLY A 186 0.05 -4.78 23.32
C GLY A 186 1.43 -4.77 22.66
N GLN A 187 1.51 -4.52 21.34
CA GLN A 187 2.72 -4.65 20.54
C GLN A 187 3.53 -3.34 20.40
N HIS A 188 2.91 -2.19 20.67
CA HIS A 188 3.53 -0.87 20.61
C HIS A 188 3.01 0.04 21.71
N TRP A 189 3.82 1.02 22.09
CA TRP A 189 3.36 2.13 22.91
C TRP A 189 2.53 3.14 22.09
N PRO A 190 1.64 3.91 22.75
CA PRO A 190 0.91 4.99 22.09
C PRO A 190 1.81 6.00 21.38
N ALA A 191 2.97 6.31 21.96
CA ALA A 191 3.95 7.20 21.34
C ALA A 191 4.51 6.62 20.02
N ASP A 192 4.74 5.31 19.94
CA ASP A 192 5.28 4.67 18.72
C ASP A 192 4.25 4.72 17.59
N VAL A 193 2.97 4.49 17.93
CA VAL A 193 1.84 4.58 16.99
C VAL A 193 1.68 6.02 16.50
N GLY A 194 1.65 7.00 17.41
CA GLY A 194 1.56 8.42 17.04
C GLY A 194 2.72 8.85 16.15
N ALA A 195 3.93 8.38 16.42
CA ALA A 195 5.09 8.66 15.60
C ALA A 195 5.04 8.02 14.21
N GLY A 196 4.60 6.76 14.11
CA GLY A 196 4.39 6.11 12.81
C GLY A 196 3.35 6.85 11.96
N GLN A 197 2.30 7.39 12.58
CA GLN A 197 1.31 8.22 11.88
C GLN A 197 1.89 9.55 11.39
N MET A 198 2.77 10.18 12.17
CA MET A 198 3.48 11.40 11.75
C MET A 198 4.48 11.09 10.61
N GLU A 199 5.21 9.99 10.71
CA GLU A 199 6.19 9.56 9.70
C GLU A 199 5.52 9.30 8.34
N ALA A 200 4.27 8.84 8.32
CA ALA A 200 3.51 8.62 7.09
C ALA A 200 3.46 9.86 6.20
N GLY A 201 3.40 11.07 6.78
CA GLY A 201 3.44 12.31 6.01
C GLY A 201 4.75 12.50 5.24
N VAL A 202 5.88 12.16 5.86
CA VAL A 202 7.22 12.23 5.24
C VAL A 202 7.33 11.24 4.10
N VAL A 203 6.92 9.99 4.33
CA VAL A 203 6.98 8.92 3.32
C VAL A 203 6.04 9.21 2.16
N LEU A 204 4.79 9.62 2.40
CA LEU A 204 3.84 9.97 1.35
C LEU A 204 4.32 11.14 0.49
N LEU A 205 4.95 12.15 1.10
CA LEU A 205 5.54 13.27 0.36
C LEU A 205 6.67 12.79 -0.56
N ALA A 206 7.57 11.96 -0.05
CA ALA A 206 8.68 11.41 -0.81
C ALA A 206 8.22 10.48 -1.95
N LEU A 207 7.25 9.61 -1.70
CA LEU A 207 6.62 8.77 -2.72
C LEU A 207 5.99 9.63 -3.82
N ARG A 208 5.15 10.59 -3.46
CA ARG A 208 4.44 11.43 -4.43
C ARG A 208 5.37 12.31 -5.26
N ALA A 209 6.56 12.65 -4.75
CA ALA A 209 7.57 13.38 -5.50
C ALA A 209 8.35 12.51 -6.52
N SER A 210 8.23 11.17 -6.44
CA SER A 210 8.98 10.24 -7.30
C SER A 210 8.27 9.99 -8.65
N PRO A 211 8.91 10.26 -9.80
CA PRO A 211 8.30 9.99 -11.10
C PRO A 211 8.01 8.51 -11.36
N SER A 212 8.87 7.61 -10.86
CA SER A 212 8.64 6.16 -10.98
C SER A 212 7.47 5.70 -10.12
N PHE A 213 7.26 6.32 -8.95
CA PHE A 213 6.07 6.08 -8.15
C PHE A 213 4.80 6.50 -8.89
N GLN A 214 4.78 7.69 -9.50
CA GLN A 214 3.60 8.17 -10.23
C GLN A 214 3.23 7.23 -11.40
N SER A 215 4.23 6.78 -12.16
CA SER A 215 4.03 5.81 -13.25
C SER A 215 3.45 4.49 -12.76
N ASP A 216 4.03 3.91 -11.70
CA ASP A 216 3.57 2.63 -11.16
C ASP A 216 2.20 2.77 -10.47
N PHE A 217 1.95 3.90 -9.82
CA PHE A 217 0.67 4.25 -9.19
C PHE A 217 -0.45 4.29 -10.23
N ASP A 218 -0.24 4.93 -11.38
CA ASP A 218 -1.28 5.01 -12.41
C ASP A 218 -1.66 3.62 -12.97
N LEU A 219 -0.67 2.73 -13.13
CA LEU A 219 -0.90 1.34 -13.55
C LEU A 219 -1.67 0.55 -12.49
N ALA A 220 -1.22 0.60 -11.24
CA ALA A 220 -1.88 -0.09 -10.12
C ALA A 220 -3.31 0.45 -9.90
N ARG A 221 -3.49 1.77 -9.97
CA ARG A 221 -4.79 2.42 -9.84
C ARG A 221 -5.76 1.98 -10.94
N ALA A 222 -5.31 1.94 -12.19
CA ALA A 222 -6.15 1.49 -13.29
C ALA A 222 -6.61 0.03 -13.08
N GLU A 223 -5.71 -0.86 -12.66
CA GLU A 223 -6.04 -2.26 -12.35
C GLU A 223 -7.04 -2.37 -11.18
N VAL A 224 -6.79 -1.68 -10.07
CA VAL A 224 -7.67 -1.67 -8.88
C VAL A 224 -9.05 -1.14 -9.25
N ARG A 225 -9.14 0.00 -9.94
CA ARG A 225 -10.43 0.59 -10.32
C ARG A 225 -11.20 -0.34 -11.26
N ALA A 226 -10.54 -0.90 -12.28
CA ALA A 226 -11.16 -1.85 -13.19
C ALA A 226 -11.69 -3.09 -12.46
N ARG A 227 -10.92 -3.64 -11.51
CA ARG A 227 -11.34 -4.79 -10.70
C ARG A 227 -12.58 -4.50 -9.85
N LEU A 228 -12.67 -3.28 -9.31
CA LEU A 228 -13.79 -2.82 -8.50
C LEU A 228 -15.00 -2.33 -9.33
N GLY A 229 -14.91 -2.38 -10.67
CA GLY A 229 -15.96 -1.87 -11.55
C GLY A 229 -16.11 -0.35 -11.54
N LEU A 230 -15.07 0.37 -11.11
CA LEU A 230 -15.01 1.82 -11.04
C LEU A 230 -14.39 2.37 -12.33
N ARG A 231 -14.92 3.49 -12.84
CA ARG A 231 -14.43 4.19 -14.04
C ARG A 231 -13.48 5.31 -13.66
#